data_AF-A0A2V7HFK3-F1
#
_entry.id   AF-A0A2V7HFK3-F1
#
_cell.length_a   1.000
_cell.length_b   1.000
_cell.length_c   1.000
_cell.angle_alpha   90.00
_cell.angle_beta   90.00
_cell.angle_gamma   90.00
#
_symmetry.space_group_name_H-M   'P 1'
#
loop_
_entity.id
_entity.type
_entity.pdbx_description
1 polymer ?
#
loop_
_entity_poly.entity_id
_entity_poly.type
_entity_poly.pdbx_seq_one_letter_code
_entity_poly.pdbx_strand_id
1 'polypeptide(L)' 'VPDARVNFSAKGGVVTPARAVSDAKGRAALTWKLGSKPGDQTLKGFVKGTDVTGEYVAQVGPRDAAPKPASLRSASK' A
#
# COMPACT_ATOMS: atom_id res chain seq x y z
N VAL A 1 16.97 5.79 -2.22
CA VAL A 1 17.45 6.29 -3.54
C VAL A 1 16.52 7.39 -4.00
N PRO A 2 16.96 8.64 -4.13
CA PRO A 2 16.13 9.74 -4.65
C PRO A 2 15.88 9.63 -6.15
N ASP A 3 14.78 10.22 -6.63
CA ASP A 3 14.36 10.28 -8.05
C ASP A 3 14.23 8.93 -8.76
N ALA A 4 14.05 7.86 -7.98
CA ALA A 4 13.90 6.51 -8.48
C ALA A 4 12.45 6.24 -8.85
N ARG A 5 12.20 5.73 -10.06
CA ARG A 5 10.87 5.34 -10.51
C ARG A 5 10.53 3.97 -9.91
N VAL A 6 9.59 3.95 -8.99
CA VAL A 6 9.11 2.73 -8.33
C VAL A 6 7.78 2.32 -8.94
N ASN A 7 7.69 1.07 -9.39
CA ASN A 7 6.46 0.45 -9.83
C ASN A 7 5.94 -0.49 -8.74
N PHE A 8 4.63 -0.45 -8.51
CA PHE A 8 3.93 -1.27 -7.54
C PHE A 8 2.92 -2.16 -8.23
N SER A 9 2.87 -3.41 -7.80
CA SER A 9 1.89 -4.40 -8.25
C SER A 9 1.35 -5.13 -7.04
N ALA A 10 0.04 -5.32 -6.96
CA ALA A 10 -0.60 -6.02 -5.86
C ALA A 10 -1.28 -7.29 -6.37
N LYS A 11 -0.99 -8.42 -5.74
CA LYS A 11 -1.72 -9.68 -5.88
C LYS A 11 -2.75 -9.74 -4.76
N GLY A 12 -3.94 -9.19 -5.04
CA GLY A 12 -5.00 -8.98 -4.07
C GLY A 12 -5.15 -7.50 -3.72
N GLY A 13 -6.38 -6.99 -3.83
CA GLY A 13 -6.66 -5.56 -3.65
C GLY A 13 -6.22 -4.69 -4.83
N VAL A 14 -6.18 -3.38 -4.59
CA VAL A 14 -5.82 -2.35 -5.58
C VAL A 14 -4.82 -1.39 -4.96
N VAL A 15 -3.74 -1.09 -5.68
CA VAL A 15 -2.73 -0.11 -5.27
C VAL A 15 -2.83 1.16 -6.11
N THR A 16 -2.82 2.32 -5.45
CA THR A 16 -2.87 3.63 -6.09
C THR A 16 -1.92 4.60 -5.40
N PRO A 17 -0.99 5.24 -6.12
CA PRO A 17 -0.66 5.00 -7.53
C PRO A 17 0.16 3.70 -7.70
N ALA A 18 0.01 3.04 -8.86
CA ALA A 18 0.84 1.88 -9.23
C ALA A 18 2.27 2.27 -9.63
N ARG A 19 2.56 3.56 -9.77
CA ARG A 19 3.89 4.10 -10.11
C ARG A 19 4.10 5.38 -9.33
N ALA A 20 5.24 5.50 -8.65
CA ALA A 20 5.64 6.71 -7.94
C ALA A 20 7.13 6.98 -8.16
N VAL A 21 7.54 8.22 -7.94
CA VAL A 21 8.95 8.61 -7.89
C VAL A 21 9.33 8.78 -6.43
N SER A 22 10.46 8.25 -6.01
CA SER A 22 10.95 8.43 -4.64
C SER A 22 11.43 9.86 -4.40
N ASP A 23 11.13 10.39 -3.21
CA ASP A 23 11.51 11.74 -2.79
C ASP A 23 13.04 11.88 -2.57
N ALA A 24 13.50 13.09 -2.24
CA ALA A 24 14.91 13.36 -1.92
C ALA A 24 15.46 12.50 -0.75
N LYS A 25 14.59 11.92 0.07
CA LYS A 25 14.93 10.99 1.17
C LYS A 25 14.81 9.53 0.74
N GLY A 26 14.51 9.26 -0.53
CA GLY A 26 14.35 7.93 -1.10
C GLY A 26 13.05 7.23 -0.76
N ARG A 27 12.00 7.95 -0.39
CA ARG A 27 10.70 7.41 0.02
C ARG A 27 9.65 7.58 -1.08
N ALA A 28 8.88 6.54 -1.33
CA ALA A 28 7.72 6.58 -2.22
C ALA A 28 6.47 6.24 -1.42
N ALA A 29 5.40 7.00 -1.61
CA ALA A 29 4.12 6.77 -0.93
C ALA A 29 3.10 6.14 -1.89
N LEU A 30 2.30 5.23 -1.36
CA LEU A 30 1.19 4.59 -2.05
C LEU A 30 0.07 4.28 -1.08
N THR A 31 -1.13 4.11 -1.62
CA THR A 31 -2.28 3.56 -0.90
C THR A 31 -2.59 2.18 -1.44
N TRP A 32 -2.62 1.17 -0.57
CA TRP A 32 -3.04 -0.18 -0.93
C TRP A 32 -4.37 -0.52 -0.27
N LYS A 33 -5.39 -0.67 -1.09
CA LYS A 33 -6.72 -1.09 -0.68
C LYS A 33 -6.82 -2.62 -0.78
N LEU A 34 -6.75 -3.30 0.35
CA LEU A 34 -6.88 -4.75 0.42
C LEU A 34 -8.23 -5.24 -0.13
N GLY A 35 -8.20 -6.36 -0.83
CA GLY A 35 -9.38 -7.01 -1.38
C GLY A 35 -10.21 -7.72 -0.31
N SER A 36 -11.47 -8.03 -0.62
CA SER A 36 -12.40 -8.75 0.28
C SER A 36 -12.10 -10.24 0.42
N LYS A 37 -11.17 -10.79 -0.38
CA LYS A 37 -10.78 -12.19 -0.27
C LYS A 37 -9.89 -12.36 0.96
N PRO A 38 -10.31 -13.18 1.94
CA PRO A 38 -9.46 -13.54 3.05
C PRO A 38 -8.25 -14.36 2.55
N GLY A 39 -7.15 -14.27 3.27
CA GLY A 39 -5.88 -14.88 2.93
C GLY A 39 -4.78 -13.86 2.65
N ASP A 40 -3.65 -14.36 2.19
CA ASP A 40 -2.45 -13.57 1.98
C ASP A 40 -2.60 -12.73 0.71
N GLN A 41 -2.52 -11.42 0.87
CA GLN A 41 -2.41 -10.47 -0.23
C GLN A 41 -0.99 -9.95 -0.26
N THR A 42 -0.45 -9.79 -1.45
CA THR A 42 0.96 -9.46 -1.65
C THR A 42 1.07 -8.16 -2.42
N LEU A 43 1.84 -7.21 -1.90
CA LEU A 43 2.26 -6.01 -2.60
C LEU A 43 3.74 -6.16 -2.97
N LYS A 44 4.06 -6.03 -4.26
CA LYS A 44 5.43 -6.03 -4.77
C LYS A 44 5.77 -4.65 -5.31
N GLY A 45 6.87 -4.10 -4.86
CA GLY A 45 7.50 -2.90 -5.40
C GLY A 45 8.78 -3.26 -6.13
N PHE A 46 9.06 -2.61 -7.25
CA PHE A 46 10.36 -2.71 -7.92
C PHE A 46 10.80 -1.35 -8.42
N VAL A 47 12.08 -1.08 -8.31
CA VAL A 47 12.68 0.17 -8.79
C VAL A 47 13.11 -0.03 -10.24
N LYS A 48 12.47 0.71 -11.16
CA LYS A 48 12.73 0.61 -12.59
C LYS A 48 14.20 0.93 -12.89
N GLY A 49 14.85 0.02 -13.62
CA GLY A 49 16.26 0.16 -14.00
C GLY A 49 17.25 -0.39 -12.96
N THR A 50 16.75 -1.10 -11.95
CA THR A 50 17.57 -1.79 -10.94
C THR A 50 16.96 -3.15 -10.62
N ASP A 51 17.74 -4.04 -10.00
CA ASP A 51 17.26 -5.32 -9.47
C ASP A 51 16.66 -5.21 -8.06
N VAL A 52 16.47 -3.99 -7.56
CA VAL A 52 15.88 -3.75 -6.24
C VAL A 52 14.39 -4.01 -6.30
N THR A 53 13.98 -5.06 -5.61
CA THR A 53 12.57 -5.42 -5.41
C THR A 53 12.28 -5.49 -3.92
N GLY A 54 11.04 -5.19 -3.55
CA GLY A 54 10.52 -5.32 -2.21
C GLY A 54 9.17 -6.01 -2.28
N GLU A 55 8.91 -6.88 -1.31
CA GLU A 55 7.64 -7.59 -1.18
C GLU A 55 7.08 -7.35 0.22
N TYR A 56 5.78 -7.12 0.27
CA TYR A 56 5.06 -6.89 1.50
C TYR A 56 3.80 -7.74 1.49
N VAL A 57 3.67 -8.64 2.45
CA VAL A 57 2.53 -9.54 2.57
C VAL A 57 1.63 -9.03 3.68
N ALA A 58 0.35 -8.85 3.39
CA ALA A 58 -0.68 -8.55 4.37
C ALA A 58 -1.67 -9.71 4.41
N GLN A 59 -1.90 -10.24 5.61
CA GLN A 59 -2.97 -11.23 5.82
C GLN A 59 -4.30 -10.51 5.99
N VAL A 60 -5.25 -10.81 5.11
CA VAL A 60 -6.63 -10.36 5.26
C VAL A 60 -7.40 -11.45 5.99
N GLY A 61 -7.77 -11.20 7.24
CA GLY A 61 -8.67 -12.09 7.99
C GLY A 61 -10.10 -12.07 7.42
N PRO A 62 -10.96 -13.04 7.80
CA PRO A 62 -12.39 -12.94 7.54
C PRO A 62 -12.88 -11.60 8.09
N ARG A 63 -13.54 -10.84 7.22
CA ARG A 63 -14.01 -9.51 7.55
C ARG A 63 -15.25 -9.65 8.44
N ASP A 64 -15.08 -9.82 9.74
CA ASP A 64 -16.08 -9.28 10.66
C ASP A 64 -16.16 -7.79 10.31
N ALA A 65 -17.35 -7.36 9.87
CA ALA A 65 -17.55 -6.02 9.34
C ALA A 65 -17.18 -4.98 10.40
N ALA A 66 -15.94 -4.48 10.36
CA ALA A 66 -15.57 -3.31 11.14
C ALA A 66 -16.56 -2.18 10.78
N PRO A 67 -17.21 -1.55 11.76
CA PRO A 67 -18.14 -0.46 11.50
C PRO A 67 -17.41 0.66 10.76
N LYS A 68 -18.10 1.30 9.80
CA LYS A 68 -17.63 2.52 9.10
C LYS A 68 -16.97 3.47 10.11
N PRO A 69 -15.86 4.16 9.75
CA PRO A 69 -15.25 5.13 10.64
C PRO A 69 -16.29 6.21 10.97
N ALA A 70 -16.76 6.23 12.21
CA ALA A 70 -17.50 7.36 12.74
C ALA A 70 -16.56 8.57 12.65
N SER A 71 -16.99 9.61 11.93
CA SER A 71 -16.29 10.89 11.89
C SER A 71 -15.95 11.32 13.31
N LEU A 72 -14.65 11.53 13.57
CA LEU A 72 -14.18 12.14 14.80
C LEU A 72 -14.79 13.55 14.88
N ARG A 73 -15.88 13.71 15.62
CA ARG A 73 -16.28 15.04 16.11
C ARG A 73 -15.42 15.31 17.33
N SER A 74 -14.50 16.26 17.20
CA SER A 74 -13.75 16.86 18.30
C SER A 74 -14.69 17.24 19.43
N ALA A 75 -14.35 16.84 20.66
CA ALA A 75 -14.83 17.49 21.87
C ALA A 75 -13.62 17.82 22.73
N SER A 76 -13.22 19.09 22.67
CA SER A 76 -12.33 19.74 23.64
C SER A 76 -13.06 19.93 24.97
N LYS A 77 -12.35 19.76 26.09
CA LYS A 77 -12.58 20.53 27.31
C LYS A 77 -11.32 20.61 28.15
#